data_AF-A0A7J7YYT7-F1
#
_entry.id   AF-A0A7J7YYT7-F1
#
_cell.length_a   1.000
_cell.length_b   1.000
_cell.length_c   1.000
_cell.angle_alpha   90.00
_cell.angle_beta   90.00
_cell.angle_gamma   90.00
#
_symmetry.space_group_name_H-M   'P 1'
#
loop_
_entity.id
_entity.type
_entity.pdbx_description
1 polymer ?
#
loop_
_entity_poly.entity_id
_entity_poly.type
_entity_poly.pdbx_seq_one_letter_code
_entity_poly.pdbx_strand_id
1 'polypeptide(L)'
;MDPVLSSVRLTVREAVHTLSSSEDGGCIFSTLEFLKRYLGETENPALPAEQEEFARLHFSALLRCLVSKLSPDWLGLLPDGQLEELWASFFLEGPADQAFLVLMEALEDTPGPSFRLMKMARLLARFLKAGRMAAVMEGQCRQQAELAFPLLQEALLVRVVGLPDRLANCLQHENLAEFFPQRYYPLLGEEAVRVLQAVVDSLRGGLDCSVSFVSQVVGKACVYGRQKEILGVLVPRLTALTRGSCLWQRVCWRLVECVPDRAMEAVLTGLVETAPGPHTLSRLLGNLVLKSKKARFVMTQKLLFLQYRHSTPALQSLLGYLAVDSQRRPLLVQALKELMETWGSSSAIRHAPLDQQRYVSRAVLICLAHLADAELQDSRDELLASLMAGVKCRLDSSLPAVRRLGMIVAEEGASWQPQRIQRSGWLLLLPPHPGF
;
A
#
# COMPACT_ATOMS: atom_id res chain seq x y z
N MET A 1 -4.79 10.69 -43.90
CA MET A 1 -3.52 11.26 -43.40
C MET A 1 -3.89 12.63 -42.87
N ASP A 2 -4.06 12.76 -41.56
CA ASP A 2 -4.47 14.05 -40.97
C ASP A 2 -3.30 15.05 -41.04
N PRO A 3 -3.49 16.24 -41.64
CA PRO A 3 -2.43 17.24 -41.80
C PRO A 3 -1.90 17.78 -40.45
N VAL A 4 -2.70 17.68 -39.39
CA VAL A 4 -2.31 18.09 -38.03
C VAL A 4 -1.24 17.14 -37.46
N LEU A 5 -1.41 15.82 -37.62
CA LEU A 5 -0.45 14.79 -37.18
C LEU A 5 0.92 14.90 -37.88
N SER A 6 0.97 15.51 -39.06
CA SER A 6 2.24 15.77 -39.73
C SER A 6 2.99 16.97 -39.17
N SER A 7 2.29 17.96 -38.60
CA SER A 7 2.89 19.22 -38.16
C SER A 7 3.68 19.06 -36.87
N VAL A 8 3.05 18.52 -35.80
CA VAL A 8 3.73 18.30 -34.50
C VAL A 8 4.94 17.40 -34.68
N ARG A 9 4.80 16.30 -35.44
CA ARG A 9 5.91 15.40 -35.76
C ARG A 9 7.09 16.10 -36.45
N LEU A 10 6.83 17.00 -37.40
CA LEU A 10 7.87 17.76 -38.11
C LEU A 10 8.59 18.69 -37.14
N THR A 11 7.83 19.48 -36.39
CA THR A 11 8.34 20.40 -35.37
C THR A 11 9.21 19.69 -34.33
N VAL A 12 8.75 18.55 -33.80
CA VAL A 12 9.53 17.79 -32.81
C VAL A 12 10.81 17.23 -33.43
N ARG A 13 10.76 16.74 -34.69
CA ARG A 13 11.96 16.22 -35.36
C ARG A 13 13.00 17.30 -35.59
N GLU A 14 12.57 18.48 -36.04
CA GLU A 14 13.44 19.64 -36.18
C GLU A 14 14.04 20.05 -34.84
N ALA A 15 13.22 20.13 -33.80
CA ALA A 15 13.69 20.45 -32.46
C ALA A 15 14.71 19.42 -31.93
N VAL A 16 14.43 18.12 -32.07
CA VAL A 16 15.37 17.05 -31.67
C VAL A 16 16.67 17.13 -32.48
N HIS A 17 16.60 17.48 -33.77
CA HIS A 17 17.78 17.70 -34.58
C HIS A 17 18.60 18.89 -34.05
N THR A 18 17.97 20.04 -33.83
CA THR A 18 18.60 21.25 -33.26
C THR A 18 19.24 20.98 -31.90
N LEU A 19 18.52 20.30 -30.99
CA LEU A 19 19.04 19.89 -29.67
C LEU A 19 20.22 18.92 -29.78
N SER A 20 20.31 18.19 -30.89
CA SER A 20 21.38 17.22 -31.12
C SER A 20 22.60 17.81 -31.79
N SER A 21 22.46 18.81 -32.65
CA SER A 21 23.56 19.35 -33.48
C SER A 21 24.01 20.76 -33.12
N SER A 22 23.20 21.56 -32.41
CA SER A 22 23.54 22.93 -32.04
C SER A 22 24.45 22.98 -30.81
N GLU A 23 25.43 23.88 -30.84
CA GLU A 23 26.25 24.29 -29.69
C GLU A 23 25.86 25.70 -29.18
N ASP A 24 24.94 26.37 -29.86
CA ASP A 24 24.42 27.69 -29.45
C ASP A 24 23.36 27.53 -28.36
N GLY A 25 23.71 27.96 -27.14
CA GLY A 25 22.83 27.97 -25.98
C GLY A 25 21.54 28.77 -26.17
N GLY A 26 21.59 29.87 -26.93
CA GLY A 26 20.41 30.69 -27.22
C GLY A 26 19.40 29.94 -28.10
N CYS A 27 19.88 29.34 -29.19
CA CYS A 27 19.05 28.50 -30.07
C CYS A 27 18.47 27.28 -29.36
N ILE A 28 19.26 26.60 -28.52
CA ILE A 28 18.79 25.47 -27.69
C ILE A 28 17.67 25.93 -26.76
N PHE A 29 17.88 27.03 -26.05
CA PHE A 29 16.93 27.57 -25.08
C PHE A 29 15.62 27.97 -25.75
N SER A 30 15.67 28.73 -26.85
CA SER A 30 14.47 29.10 -27.60
C SER A 30 13.72 27.88 -28.14
N THR A 31 14.44 26.83 -28.54
CA THR A 31 13.85 25.57 -29.00
C THR A 31 13.10 24.87 -27.87
N LEU A 32 13.70 24.78 -26.68
CA LEU A 32 13.06 24.18 -25.51
C LEU A 32 11.88 25.01 -24.99
N GLU A 33 12.01 26.33 -24.93
CA GLU A 33 10.90 27.21 -24.58
C GLU A 33 9.75 27.08 -25.58
N PHE A 34 10.06 27.00 -26.87
CA PHE A 34 9.01 26.79 -27.87
C PHE A 34 8.27 25.46 -27.65
N LEU A 35 8.98 24.37 -27.33
CA LEU A 35 8.36 23.08 -27.05
C LEU A 35 7.51 23.06 -25.77
N LYS A 36 7.69 24.00 -24.83
CA LYS A 36 6.87 24.11 -23.62
C LYS A 36 5.39 24.26 -23.90
N ARG A 37 5.02 24.88 -25.03
CA ARG A 37 3.61 25.02 -25.45
C ARG A 37 2.83 23.70 -25.49
N TYR A 38 3.53 22.57 -25.65
CA TYR A 38 2.93 21.24 -25.69
C TYR A 38 2.73 20.59 -24.31
N LEU A 39 3.33 21.14 -23.25
CA LEU A 39 3.18 20.64 -21.87
C LEU A 39 1.98 21.25 -21.13
N GLY A 40 1.37 22.31 -21.67
CA GLY A 40 0.29 23.07 -21.03
C GLY A 40 0.79 24.30 -20.26
N GLU A 41 -0.15 25.06 -19.69
CA GLU A 41 0.09 26.24 -18.83
C GLU A 41 1.22 27.20 -19.28
N THR A 42 1.27 27.53 -20.57
CA THR A 42 2.13 28.59 -21.10
C THR A 42 1.31 29.80 -21.54
N GLU A 43 1.97 30.93 -21.82
CA GLU A 43 1.31 32.13 -22.36
C GLU A 43 0.63 31.88 -23.72
N ASN A 44 1.12 30.89 -24.49
CA ASN A 44 0.57 30.49 -25.79
C ASN A 44 0.58 28.95 -25.92
N PRO A 45 -0.42 28.25 -25.34
CA PRO A 45 -0.47 26.80 -25.37
C PRO A 45 -0.83 26.27 -26.76
N ALA A 46 -0.30 25.08 -27.10
CA ALA A 46 -0.70 24.35 -28.30
C ALA A 46 -2.17 23.90 -28.22
N LEU A 47 -2.77 23.52 -29.36
CA LEU A 47 -4.13 22.99 -29.36
C LEU A 47 -4.20 21.67 -28.57
N PRO A 48 -5.33 21.34 -27.91
CA PRO A 48 -5.44 20.10 -27.11
C PRO A 48 -5.06 18.83 -27.88
N ALA A 49 -5.44 18.74 -29.16
CA ALA A 49 -5.07 17.62 -30.02
C ALA A 49 -3.55 17.53 -30.28
N GLU A 50 -2.86 18.67 -30.41
CA GLU A 50 -1.41 18.72 -30.58
C GLU A 50 -0.68 18.35 -29.28
N GLN A 51 -1.21 18.78 -28.12
CA GLN A 51 -0.70 18.39 -26.81
C GLN A 51 -0.83 16.89 -26.58
N GLU A 52 -1.98 16.31 -26.92
CA GLU A 52 -2.22 14.87 -26.82
C GLU A 52 -1.29 14.07 -27.76
N GLU A 53 -1.11 14.52 -29.00
CA GLU A 53 -0.18 13.91 -29.94
C GLU A 53 1.26 13.96 -29.41
N PHE A 54 1.71 15.14 -28.97
CA PHE A 54 3.04 15.33 -28.41
C PHE A 54 3.27 14.42 -27.21
N ALA A 55 2.33 14.42 -26.25
CA ALA A 55 2.39 13.59 -25.06
C ALA A 55 2.45 12.10 -25.43
N ARG A 56 1.62 11.62 -26.36
CA ARG A 56 1.51 10.20 -26.67
C ARG A 56 2.64 9.66 -27.56
N LEU A 57 3.10 10.43 -28.55
CA LEU A 57 3.97 9.92 -29.61
C LEU A 57 5.42 10.42 -29.54
N HIS A 58 5.66 11.54 -28.86
CA HIS A 58 6.91 12.29 -29.03
C HIS A 58 7.64 12.57 -27.73
N PHE A 59 6.93 12.72 -26.62
CA PHE A 59 7.48 13.17 -25.36
C PHE A 59 8.61 12.27 -24.83
N SER A 60 8.40 10.95 -24.77
CA SER A 60 9.45 10.01 -24.34
C SER A 60 10.72 10.08 -25.20
N ALA A 61 10.60 10.28 -26.51
CA ALA A 61 11.76 10.37 -27.40
C ALA A 61 12.52 11.69 -27.19
N LEU A 62 11.80 12.79 -26.97
CA LEU A 62 12.40 14.08 -26.61
C LEU A 62 13.17 13.95 -25.29
N LEU A 63 12.58 13.37 -24.24
CA LEU A 63 13.25 13.22 -22.95
C LEU A 63 14.54 12.40 -23.06
N ARG A 64 14.55 11.32 -23.85
CA ARG A 64 15.78 10.53 -24.10
C ARG A 64 16.86 11.35 -24.80
N CYS A 65 16.48 12.19 -25.77
CA CYS A 65 17.39 13.14 -26.40
C CYS A 65 18.00 14.10 -25.35
N LEU A 66 17.15 14.70 -24.49
CA LEU A 66 17.60 15.61 -23.44
C LEU A 66 18.55 14.95 -22.44
N VAL A 67 18.27 13.71 -22.03
CA VAL A 67 19.17 12.93 -21.17
C VAL A 67 20.51 12.68 -21.87
N SER A 68 20.50 12.32 -23.16
CA SER A 68 21.74 12.01 -23.90
C SER A 68 22.70 13.20 -23.99
N LYS A 69 22.15 14.42 -23.96
CA LYS A 69 22.89 15.69 -24.05
C LYS A 69 23.39 16.20 -22.71
N LEU A 70 22.93 15.62 -21.60
CA LEU A 70 23.29 16.08 -20.26
C LEU A 70 24.80 15.94 -20.01
N SER A 71 25.49 17.07 -19.97
CA SER A 71 26.90 17.25 -19.62
C SER A 71 27.11 18.59 -18.90
N PRO A 72 28.23 18.78 -18.18
CA PRO A 72 28.56 20.06 -17.56
C PRO A 72 28.62 21.20 -18.59
N ASP A 73 29.26 20.95 -19.74
CA ASP A 73 29.44 21.94 -20.79
C ASP A 73 28.10 22.35 -21.42
N TRP A 74 27.21 21.38 -21.65
CA TRP A 74 25.89 21.63 -22.22
C TRP A 74 25.05 22.51 -21.28
N LEU A 75 25.07 22.24 -19.98
CA LEU A 75 24.38 23.08 -19.00
C LEU A 75 25.05 24.45 -18.81
N GLY A 76 26.36 24.55 -19.08
CA GLY A 76 27.14 25.78 -19.00
C GLY A 76 26.97 26.72 -20.19
N LEU A 77 26.22 26.33 -21.24
CA LEU A 77 25.96 27.18 -22.41
C LEU A 77 25.17 28.45 -22.08
N LEU A 78 24.45 28.46 -20.95
CA LEU A 78 23.75 29.64 -20.45
C LEU A 78 24.11 29.91 -18.99
N PRO A 79 24.24 31.19 -18.59
CA PRO A 79 24.50 31.55 -17.20
C PRO A 79 23.31 31.25 -16.28
N ASP A 80 23.55 31.34 -14.97
CA ASP A 80 22.55 31.28 -13.91
C ASP A 80 21.73 29.99 -13.82
N GLY A 81 22.14 28.92 -14.51
CA GLY A 81 21.45 27.63 -14.49
C GLY A 81 20.09 27.62 -15.20
N GLN A 82 19.79 28.64 -16.02
CA GLN A 82 18.51 28.76 -16.72
C GLN A 82 18.20 27.53 -17.59
N LEU A 83 19.21 27.03 -18.30
CA LEU A 83 19.08 25.84 -19.13
C LEU A 83 18.83 24.57 -18.30
N GLU A 84 19.41 24.47 -17.10
CA GLU A 84 19.16 23.34 -16.19
C GLU A 84 17.72 23.34 -15.69
N GLU A 85 17.20 24.50 -15.30
CA GLU A 85 15.81 24.62 -14.85
C GLU A 85 14.82 24.35 -15.98
N LEU A 86 15.06 24.90 -17.17
CA LEU A 86 14.23 24.62 -18.34
C LEU A 86 14.28 23.14 -18.71
N TRP A 87 15.46 22.51 -18.70
CA TRP A 87 15.60 21.07 -18.90
C TRP A 87 14.83 20.25 -17.85
N ALA A 88 14.99 20.57 -16.56
CA ALA A 88 14.34 19.86 -15.46
C ALA A 88 12.82 19.95 -15.55
N SER A 89 12.30 21.10 -15.95
CA SER A 89 10.87 21.38 -16.03
C SER A 89 10.12 20.45 -17.00
N PHE A 90 10.76 19.92 -18.05
CA PHE A 90 10.13 18.91 -18.91
C PHE A 90 9.74 17.65 -18.13
N PHE A 91 10.58 17.21 -17.21
CA PHE A 91 10.31 16.03 -16.38
C PHE A 91 9.32 16.32 -15.24
N LEU A 92 9.35 17.55 -14.73
CA LEU A 92 8.52 17.98 -13.60
C LEU A 92 7.10 18.39 -14.00
N GLU A 93 6.86 18.75 -15.26
CA GLU A 93 5.55 19.25 -15.70
C GLU A 93 4.85 18.32 -16.70
N GLY A 94 5.58 17.61 -17.57
CA GLY A 94 4.98 16.78 -18.62
C GLY A 94 4.28 15.49 -18.15
N PRO A 95 3.99 14.53 -19.04
CA PRO A 95 3.45 13.21 -18.66
C PRO A 95 4.33 12.48 -17.64
N ALA A 96 3.82 12.31 -16.41
CA ALA A 96 4.62 11.88 -15.26
C ALA A 96 5.12 10.43 -15.37
N ASP A 97 4.30 9.53 -15.91
CA ASP A 97 4.62 8.12 -16.15
C ASP A 97 5.78 7.96 -17.15
N GLN A 98 5.73 8.69 -18.26
CA GLN A 98 6.80 8.70 -19.26
C GLN A 98 8.08 9.34 -18.72
N ALA A 99 7.97 10.48 -18.03
CA ALA A 99 9.12 11.14 -17.42
C ALA A 99 9.81 10.24 -16.39
N PHE A 100 9.03 9.55 -15.56
CA PHE A 100 9.54 8.60 -14.59
C PHE A 100 10.25 7.42 -15.27
N LEU A 101 9.66 6.82 -16.29
CA LEU A 101 10.27 5.69 -17.00
C LEU A 101 11.57 6.07 -17.69
N VAL A 102 11.61 7.21 -18.40
CA VAL A 102 12.84 7.68 -19.07
C VAL A 102 13.94 7.98 -18.05
N LEU A 103 13.60 8.59 -16.89
CA LEU A 103 14.59 8.81 -15.83
C LEU A 103 15.12 7.50 -15.25
N MET A 104 14.25 6.53 -14.99
CA MET A 104 14.66 5.23 -14.45
C MET A 104 15.51 4.45 -15.45
N GLU A 105 15.13 4.41 -16.74
CA GLU A 105 15.92 3.81 -17.82
C GLU A 105 17.31 4.44 -17.86
N ALA A 106 17.40 5.77 -17.89
CA ALA A 106 18.66 6.48 -17.95
C ALA A 106 19.56 6.27 -16.72
N LEU A 107 18.99 6.19 -15.53
CA LEU A 107 19.71 5.91 -14.28
C LEU A 107 20.25 4.47 -14.24
N GLU A 108 19.48 3.52 -14.77
CA GLU A 108 19.87 2.11 -14.85
C GLU A 108 20.95 1.87 -15.93
N ASP A 109 20.88 2.60 -17.05
CA ASP A 109 21.80 2.45 -18.18
C ASP A 109 23.12 3.21 -18.01
N THR A 110 23.20 4.17 -17.06
CA THR A 110 24.42 4.97 -16.85
C THR A 110 25.39 4.24 -15.93
N PRO A 111 26.58 3.81 -16.43
CA PRO A 111 27.52 3.05 -15.63
C PRO A 111 28.31 3.94 -14.66
N GLY A 112 28.35 3.53 -13.39
CA GLY A 112 29.21 4.12 -12.37
C GLY A 112 28.88 5.56 -11.96
N PRO A 113 29.53 6.06 -10.90
CA PRO A 113 29.33 7.42 -10.42
C PRO A 113 29.77 8.41 -11.51
N SER A 114 28.85 9.29 -11.90
CA SER A 114 29.10 10.31 -12.92
C SER A 114 28.26 11.56 -12.65
N PHE A 115 28.69 12.69 -13.21
CA PHE A 115 27.93 13.94 -13.17
C PHE A 115 26.49 13.73 -13.65
N ARG A 116 26.33 13.04 -14.78
CA ARG A 116 25.03 12.73 -15.38
C ARG A 116 24.15 11.91 -14.44
N LEU A 117 24.69 10.82 -13.88
CA LEU A 117 23.97 9.95 -12.94
C LEU A 117 23.47 10.76 -11.73
N MET A 118 24.36 11.54 -11.11
CA MET A 118 24.03 12.34 -9.94
C MET A 118 23.02 13.45 -10.26
N LYS A 119 23.12 14.11 -11.42
CA LYS A 119 22.14 15.10 -11.86
C LYS A 119 20.75 14.49 -12.08
N MET A 120 20.67 13.34 -12.74
CA MET A 120 19.40 12.62 -12.91
C MET A 120 18.82 12.16 -11.58
N ALA A 121 19.66 11.69 -10.64
CA ALA A 121 19.22 11.33 -9.30
C ALA A 121 18.65 12.53 -8.53
N ARG A 122 19.29 13.70 -8.60
CA ARG A 122 18.76 14.93 -7.98
C ARG A 122 17.45 15.38 -8.62
N LEU A 123 17.32 15.25 -9.95
CA LEU A 123 16.06 15.53 -10.65
C LEU A 123 14.96 14.56 -10.19
N LEU A 124 15.25 13.27 -10.04
CA LEU A 124 14.29 12.31 -9.51
C LEU A 124 13.90 12.62 -8.05
N ALA A 125 14.83 13.11 -7.23
CA ALA A 125 14.50 13.58 -5.88
C ALA A 125 13.58 14.82 -5.91
N ARG A 126 13.79 15.77 -6.85
CA ARG A 126 12.87 16.89 -7.10
C ARG A 126 11.50 16.40 -7.57
N PHE A 127 11.46 15.41 -8.45
CA PHE A 127 10.24 14.77 -8.94
C PHE A 127 9.41 14.18 -7.78
N LEU A 128 10.05 13.46 -6.85
CA LEU A 128 9.37 12.95 -5.65
C LEU A 128 8.86 14.08 -4.75
N LYS A 129 9.66 15.13 -4.51
CA LYS A 129 9.26 16.29 -3.70
C LYS A 129 8.08 17.06 -4.30
N ALA A 130 7.98 17.10 -5.63
CA ALA A 130 6.88 17.73 -6.34
C ALA A 130 5.58 16.89 -6.35
N GLY A 131 5.54 15.75 -5.65
CA GLY A 131 4.35 14.88 -5.59
C GLY A 131 4.02 14.21 -6.93
N ARG A 132 5.01 14.11 -7.81
CA ARG A 132 4.81 13.59 -9.17
C ARG A 132 4.59 12.08 -9.20
N MET A 133 4.94 11.39 -8.11
CA MET A 133 4.63 9.97 -7.96
C MET A 133 3.12 9.71 -7.82
N ALA A 134 2.36 10.61 -7.20
CA ALA A 134 0.90 10.57 -7.27
C ALA A 134 0.41 10.71 -8.71
N ALA A 135 0.95 11.64 -9.50
CA ALA A 135 0.57 11.80 -10.90
C ALA A 135 0.85 10.54 -11.75
N VAL A 136 1.99 9.86 -11.51
CA VAL A 136 2.29 8.54 -12.13
C VAL A 136 1.18 7.54 -11.83
N MET A 137 0.82 7.38 -10.55
CA MET A 137 -0.20 6.43 -10.11
C MET A 137 -1.62 6.81 -10.59
N GLU A 138 -1.95 8.10 -10.58
CA GLU A 138 -3.25 8.63 -10.98
C GLU A 138 -3.51 8.43 -12.48
N GLY A 139 -2.50 8.60 -13.33
CA GLY A 139 -2.61 8.31 -14.76
C GLY A 139 -3.08 6.87 -15.03
N GLN A 140 -2.64 5.92 -14.20
CA GLN A 140 -3.03 4.51 -14.29
C GLN A 140 -4.45 4.23 -13.76
N CYS A 141 -5.06 5.18 -13.05
CA CYS A 141 -6.40 5.03 -12.49
C CYS A 141 -7.50 5.44 -13.48
N ARG A 142 -7.20 6.27 -14.47
CA ARG A 142 -8.18 6.82 -15.43
C ARG A 142 -8.18 6.11 -16.80
N GLN A 143 -7.11 5.40 -17.14
CA GLN A 143 -6.91 4.83 -18.47
C GLN A 143 -7.44 3.39 -18.55
N GLN A 144 -8.24 3.11 -19.58
CA GLN A 144 -8.61 1.75 -19.99
C GLN A 144 -8.35 1.54 -21.49
N ALA A 145 -7.96 0.29 -21.82
CA ALA A 145 -8.17 -0.37 -23.11
C ALA A 145 -7.14 -0.21 -24.26
N GLU A 146 -5.85 -0.02 -23.98
CA GLU A 146 -4.81 -0.30 -24.99
C GLU A 146 -4.11 -1.65 -24.73
N LEU A 147 -3.78 -2.40 -25.79
CA LEU A 147 -3.17 -3.74 -25.69
C LEU A 147 -1.78 -3.73 -25.01
N ALA A 148 -1.02 -2.64 -25.13
CA ALA A 148 0.30 -2.46 -24.51
C ALA A 148 0.23 -2.03 -23.02
N PHE A 149 -0.96 -1.64 -22.56
CA PHE A 149 -1.19 -1.08 -21.24
C PHE A 149 -0.79 -2.01 -20.07
N PRO A 150 -1.04 -3.34 -20.11
CA PRO A 150 -0.66 -4.22 -19.01
C PRO A 150 0.86 -4.32 -18.79
N LEU A 151 1.64 -4.35 -19.88
CA LEU A 151 3.11 -4.42 -19.81
C LEU A 151 3.70 -3.11 -19.26
N LEU A 152 3.15 -1.97 -19.69
CA LEU A 152 3.52 -0.66 -19.17
C LEU A 152 3.23 -0.56 -17.67
N GLN A 153 2.04 -0.99 -17.23
CA GLN A 153 1.68 -1.01 -15.81
C GLN A 153 2.61 -1.89 -14.99
N GLU A 154 3.00 -3.07 -15.49
CA GLU A 154 3.94 -3.93 -14.79
C GLU A 154 5.33 -3.27 -14.67
N ALA A 155 5.82 -2.68 -15.75
CA ALA A 155 7.09 -1.95 -15.77
C ALA A 155 7.10 -0.77 -14.78
N LEU A 156 6.02 0.02 -14.76
CA LEU A 156 5.82 1.09 -13.80
C LEU A 156 5.78 0.55 -12.37
N LEU A 157 4.95 -0.46 -12.10
CA LEU A 157 4.79 -1.06 -10.77
C LEU A 157 6.13 -1.56 -10.20
N VAL A 158 6.93 -2.25 -11.03
CA VAL A 158 8.25 -2.75 -10.64
C VAL A 158 9.20 -1.60 -10.29
N ARG A 159 9.21 -0.52 -11.06
CA ARG A 159 10.10 0.62 -10.84
C ARG A 159 9.65 1.50 -9.68
N VAL A 160 8.35 1.78 -9.57
CA VAL A 160 7.77 2.56 -8.46
C VAL A 160 8.07 1.88 -7.13
N VAL A 161 7.79 0.59 -6.98
CA VAL A 161 8.00 -0.08 -5.69
C VAL A 161 9.48 -0.40 -5.44
N GLY A 162 10.22 -0.78 -6.49
CA GLY A 162 11.64 -1.13 -6.39
C GLY A 162 12.61 0.06 -6.42
N LEU A 163 12.12 1.30 -6.42
CA LEU A 163 12.94 2.50 -6.56
C LEU A 163 14.09 2.57 -5.55
N PRO A 164 13.88 2.34 -4.23
CA PRO A 164 14.96 2.38 -3.25
C PRO A 164 16.11 1.42 -3.57
N ASP A 165 15.79 0.17 -3.91
CA ASP A 165 16.78 -0.86 -4.17
C ASP A 165 17.54 -0.58 -5.48
N ARG A 166 16.83 -0.09 -6.51
CA ARG A 166 17.41 0.31 -7.79
C ARG A 166 18.40 1.46 -7.62
N LEU A 167 18.01 2.51 -6.91
CA LEU A 167 18.86 3.68 -6.71
C LEU A 167 20.01 3.41 -5.74
N ALA A 168 19.80 2.57 -4.73
CA ALA A 168 20.90 2.10 -3.88
C ALA A 168 21.96 1.35 -4.71
N ASN A 169 21.54 0.54 -5.68
CA ASN A 169 22.47 -0.17 -6.57
C ASN A 169 23.18 0.77 -7.55
N CYS A 170 22.47 1.73 -8.14
CA CYS A 170 23.04 2.69 -9.08
C CYS A 170 23.99 3.69 -8.41
N LEU A 171 23.60 4.25 -7.25
CA LEU A 171 24.32 5.35 -6.58
C LEU A 171 25.30 4.87 -5.51
N GLN A 172 25.15 3.63 -5.03
CA GLN A 172 25.99 3.02 -4.00
C GLN A 172 26.15 3.93 -2.76
N HIS A 173 27.36 4.46 -2.52
CA HIS A 173 27.68 5.30 -1.38
C HIS A 173 27.18 6.75 -1.52
N GLU A 174 26.81 7.18 -2.72
CA GLU A 174 26.31 8.55 -3.01
C GLU A 174 24.77 8.62 -3.02
N ASN A 175 24.09 7.64 -2.41
CA ASN A 175 22.65 7.59 -2.42
C ASN A 175 22.01 8.81 -1.71
N LEU A 176 20.91 9.32 -2.27
CA LEU A 176 20.20 10.47 -1.72
C LEU A 176 19.21 10.04 -0.63
N ALA A 177 18.97 10.93 0.32
CA ALA A 177 18.18 10.61 1.51
C ALA A 177 16.73 10.22 1.18
N GLU A 178 16.17 10.84 0.15
CA GLU A 178 14.84 10.62 -0.40
C GLU A 178 14.62 9.17 -0.86
N PHE A 179 15.69 8.46 -1.22
CA PHE A 179 15.62 7.12 -1.79
C PHE A 179 15.80 6.01 -0.75
N PHE A 180 16.12 6.34 0.50
CA PHE A 180 16.14 5.33 1.56
C PHE A 180 14.72 4.80 1.82
N PRO A 181 14.56 3.48 2.05
CA PRO A 181 13.24 2.88 2.32
C PRO A 181 12.45 3.61 3.43
N GLN A 182 13.15 4.07 4.47
CA GLN A 182 12.55 4.77 5.62
C GLN A 182 11.94 6.13 5.25
N ARG A 183 12.34 6.74 4.12
CA ARG A 183 11.75 7.99 3.62
C ARG A 183 10.82 7.75 2.43
N TYR A 184 11.20 6.82 1.56
CA TYR A 184 10.46 6.57 0.32
C TYR A 184 9.09 5.91 0.54
N TYR A 185 9.00 4.85 1.35
CA TYR A 185 7.73 4.14 1.52
C TYR A 185 6.67 4.95 2.30
N PRO A 186 7.03 5.76 3.31
CA PRO A 186 6.08 6.72 3.90
C PRO A 186 5.62 7.77 2.89
N LEU A 187 6.53 8.31 2.05
CA LEU A 187 6.17 9.21 0.96
C LEU A 187 5.18 8.51 0.02
N LEU A 188 5.47 7.31 -0.44
CA LEU A 188 4.61 6.53 -1.33
C LEU A 188 3.21 6.29 -0.72
N GLY A 189 3.13 6.14 0.61
CA GLY A 189 1.86 6.10 1.34
C GLY A 189 1.07 7.41 1.27
N GLU A 190 1.72 8.57 1.44
CA GLU A 190 1.08 9.89 1.27
C GLU A 190 0.64 10.12 -0.19
N GLU A 191 1.48 9.75 -1.16
CA GLU A 191 1.15 9.82 -2.59
C GLU A 191 -0.08 8.96 -2.90
N ALA A 192 -0.15 7.73 -2.38
CA ALA A 192 -1.30 6.85 -2.55
C ALA A 192 -2.59 7.46 -1.97
N VAL A 193 -2.53 8.13 -0.82
CA VAL A 193 -3.68 8.84 -0.24
C VAL A 193 -4.15 9.97 -1.18
N ARG A 194 -3.23 10.74 -1.77
CA ARG A 194 -3.57 11.80 -2.74
C ARG A 194 -4.25 11.24 -3.98
N VAL A 195 -3.76 10.12 -4.51
CA VAL A 195 -4.41 9.43 -5.65
C VAL A 195 -5.81 8.96 -5.28
N LEU A 196 -5.99 8.36 -4.09
CA LEU A 196 -7.32 7.93 -3.65
C LEU A 196 -8.28 9.11 -3.46
N GLN A 197 -7.79 10.29 -3.06
CA GLN A 197 -8.58 11.51 -3.01
C GLN A 197 -9.02 11.93 -4.41
N ALA A 198 -8.12 11.94 -5.39
CA ALA A 198 -8.44 12.25 -6.79
C ALA A 198 -9.45 11.25 -7.40
N VAL A 199 -9.34 9.96 -7.05
CA VAL A 199 -10.32 8.92 -7.40
C VAL A 199 -11.69 9.24 -6.78
N VAL A 200 -11.74 9.59 -5.50
CA VAL A 200 -13.00 9.97 -4.82
C VAL A 200 -13.64 11.20 -5.48
N ASP A 201 -12.84 12.20 -5.84
CA ASP A 201 -13.34 13.41 -6.49
C ASP A 201 -13.82 13.14 -7.91
N SER A 202 -13.14 12.26 -8.65
CA SER A 202 -13.58 11.78 -9.97
C SER A 202 -14.92 11.04 -9.89
N LEU A 203 -15.08 10.15 -8.91
CA LEU A 203 -16.34 9.43 -8.69
C LEU A 203 -17.48 10.36 -8.30
N ARG A 204 -17.22 11.42 -7.53
CA ARG A 204 -18.22 12.47 -7.24
C ARG A 204 -18.61 13.24 -8.50
N GLY A 205 -17.66 13.45 -9.40
CA GLY A 205 -17.88 14.05 -10.72
C GLY A 205 -18.54 13.12 -11.74
N GLY A 206 -18.84 11.87 -11.39
CA GLY A 206 -19.46 10.89 -12.29
C GLY A 206 -18.51 10.29 -13.32
N LEU A 207 -17.19 10.40 -13.12
CA LEU A 207 -16.18 9.81 -13.98
C LEU A 207 -15.80 8.40 -13.51
N ASP A 208 -15.59 7.50 -14.47
CA ASP A 208 -15.09 6.16 -14.20
C ASP A 208 -13.60 6.18 -13.85
N CYS A 209 -13.22 5.38 -12.86
CA CYS A 209 -11.83 5.24 -12.42
C CYS A 209 -11.59 3.89 -11.73
N SER A 210 -10.33 3.49 -11.67
CA SER A 210 -9.86 2.25 -11.04
C SER A 210 -8.88 2.54 -9.90
N VAL A 211 -8.91 1.72 -8.86
CA VAL A 211 -7.90 1.70 -7.78
C VAL A 211 -6.91 0.55 -7.92
N SER A 212 -6.99 -0.24 -8.99
CA SER A 212 -6.22 -1.49 -9.16
C SER A 212 -4.71 -1.25 -9.09
N PHE A 213 -4.21 -0.21 -9.76
CA PHE A 213 -2.77 0.10 -9.76
C PHE A 213 -2.27 0.48 -8.35
N VAL A 214 -3.01 1.33 -7.64
CA VAL A 214 -2.71 1.69 -6.24
C VAL A 214 -2.74 0.45 -5.34
N SER A 215 -3.69 -0.46 -5.56
CA SER A 215 -3.80 -1.73 -4.84
C SER A 215 -2.56 -2.62 -5.06
N GLN A 216 -2.05 -2.68 -6.29
CA GLN A 216 -0.85 -3.41 -6.64
C GLN A 216 0.41 -2.78 -6.03
N VAL A 217 0.52 -1.45 -6.01
CA VAL A 217 1.62 -0.72 -5.37
C VAL A 217 1.67 -1.03 -3.88
N VAL A 218 0.54 -0.87 -3.18
CA VAL A 218 0.43 -1.19 -1.74
C VAL A 218 0.74 -2.67 -1.49
N GLY A 219 0.16 -3.56 -2.29
CA GLY A 219 0.39 -5.00 -2.16
C GLY A 219 1.86 -5.38 -2.34
N LYS A 220 2.52 -4.87 -3.37
CA LYS A 220 3.92 -5.19 -3.67
C LYS A 220 4.88 -4.58 -2.65
N ALA A 221 4.61 -3.37 -2.15
CA ALA A 221 5.37 -2.78 -1.05
C ALA A 221 5.29 -3.64 0.21
N CYS A 222 4.10 -4.18 0.54
CA CYS A 222 3.95 -5.10 1.68
C CYS A 222 4.70 -6.42 1.46
N VAL A 223 4.69 -6.98 0.23
CA VAL A 223 5.49 -8.18 -0.10
C VAL A 223 6.99 -7.92 0.05
N TYR A 224 7.46 -6.70 -0.19
CA TYR A 224 8.86 -6.31 0.00
C TYR A 224 9.23 -6.10 1.49
N GLY A 225 8.32 -6.41 2.42
CA GLY A 225 8.54 -6.26 3.85
C GLY A 225 8.41 -4.82 4.35
N ARG A 226 7.76 -3.94 3.56
CA ARG A 226 7.63 -2.49 3.83
C ARG A 226 6.24 -2.11 4.31
N GLN A 227 5.48 -3.09 4.79
CA GLN A 227 4.12 -2.89 5.27
C GLN A 227 4.06 -1.88 6.42
N LYS A 228 5.05 -1.86 7.32
CA LYS A 228 5.05 -0.94 8.47
C LYS A 228 5.19 0.51 8.01
N GLU A 229 6.09 0.77 7.06
CA GLU A 229 6.37 2.10 6.55
C GLU A 229 5.20 2.65 5.73
N ILE A 230 4.67 1.87 4.79
CA ILE A 230 3.58 2.34 3.91
C ILE A 230 2.23 2.39 4.64
N LEU A 231 1.85 1.33 5.38
CA LEU A 231 0.56 1.28 6.07
C LEU A 231 0.55 2.16 7.32
N GLY A 232 1.71 2.40 7.93
CA GLY A 232 1.87 3.36 9.03
C GLY A 232 1.44 4.79 8.67
N VAL A 233 1.48 5.15 7.39
CA VAL A 233 0.94 6.40 6.85
C VAL A 233 -0.49 6.21 6.35
N LEU A 234 -0.72 5.20 5.52
CA LEU A 234 -1.99 4.98 4.83
C LEU A 234 -3.15 4.79 5.82
N VAL A 235 -2.97 3.95 6.84
CA VAL A 235 -4.05 3.55 7.76
C VAL A 235 -4.55 4.72 8.60
N PRO A 236 -3.72 5.54 9.28
CA PRO A 236 -4.19 6.71 10.00
C PRO A 236 -4.96 7.70 9.12
N ARG A 237 -4.48 7.97 7.90
CA ARG A 237 -5.14 8.87 6.95
C ARG A 237 -6.51 8.34 6.52
N LEU A 238 -6.57 7.09 6.07
CA LEU A 238 -7.83 6.45 5.67
C LEU A 238 -8.80 6.29 6.85
N THR A 239 -8.29 6.11 8.08
CA THR A 239 -9.11 6.08 9.29
C THR A 239 -9.87 7.39 9.47
N ALA A 240 -9.22 8.54 9.27
CA ALA A 240 -9.87 9.84 9.35
C ALA A 240 -10.90 10.03 8.22
N LEU A 241 -10.50 9.73 6.98
CA LEU A 241 -11.33 9.95 5.79
C LEU A 241 -12.59 9.07 5.74
N THR A 242 -12.54 7.88 6.34
CA THR A 242 -13.69 6.94 6.33
C THR A 242 -14.72 7.17 7.44
N ARG A 243 -14.42 7.98 8.48
CA ARG A 243 -15.29 8.14 9.67
C ARG A 243 -16.69 8.69 9.36
N GLY A 244 -16.86 9.43 8.26
CA GLY A 244 -18.14 10.03 7.86
C GLY A 244 -18.45 9.93 6.36
N SER A 245 -17.74 9.08 5.61
CA SER A 245 -17.91 8.99 4.16
C SER A 245 -18.04 7.54 3.71
N CYS A 246 -19.24 7.17 3.26
CA CYS A 246 -19.51 5.86 2.67
C CYS A 246 -18.75 5.68 1.34
N LEU A 247 -18.53 6.76 0.58
CA LEU A 247 -17.74 6.72 -0.65
C LEU A 247 -16.28 6.36 -0.35
N TRP A 248 -15.69 6.99 0.67
CA TRP A 248 -14.33 6.65 1.13
C TRP A 248 -14.24 5.20 1.58
N GLN A 249 -15.22 4.70 2.33
CA GLN A 249 -15.26 3.28 2.73
C GLN A 249 -15.31 2.36 1.50
N ARG A 250 -16.17 2.64 0.52
CA ARG A 250 -16.27 1.86 -0.73
C ARG A 250 -14.96 1.87 -1.52
N VAL A 251 -14.29 3.01 -1.60
CA VAL A 251 -12.97 3.12 -2.25
C VAL A 251 -11.92 2.28 -1.50
N CYS A 252 -11.90 2.31 -0.16
CA CYS A 252 -11.04 1.44 0.63
C CYS A 252 -11.35 -0.05 0.41
N TRP A 253 -12.63 -0.43 0.35
CA TRP A 253 -13.03 -1.82 0.07
C TRP A 253 -12.52 -2.26 -1.30
N ARG A 254 -12.69 -1.43 -2.33
CA ARG A 254 -12.15 -1.71 -3.67
C ARG A 254 -10.63 -1.79 -3.68
N LEU A 255 -9.94 -0.92 -2.93
CA LEU A 255 -8.48 -0.96 -2.80
C LEU A 255 -8.01 -2.33 -2.29
N VAL A 256 -8.63 -2.86 -1.24
CA VAL A 256 -8.22 -4.17 -0.69
C VAL A 256 -8.74 -5.35 -1.49
N GLU A 257 -9.91 -5.24 -2.14
CA GLU A 257 -10.45 -6.26 -3.04
C GLU A 257 -9.58 -6.45 -4.30
N CYS A 258 -8.92 -5.39 -4.77
CA CYS A 258 -8.03 -5.44 -5.93
C CYS A 258 -6.58 -5.84 -5.59
N VAL A 259 -6.26 -6.14 -4.33
CA VAL A 259 -4.93 -6.65 -3.95
C VAL A 259 -4.73 -8.07 -4.52
N PRO A 260 -3.62 -8.35 -5.24
CA PRO A 260 -3.33 -9.69 -5.74
C PRO A 260 -3.20 -10.72 -4.61
N ASP A 261 -3.67 -11.95 -4.83
CA ASP A 261 -3.65 -13.02 -3.82
C ASP A 261 -2.27 -13.28 -3.19
N ARG A 262 -1.19 -13.14 -3.97
CA ARG A 262 0.19 -13.27 -3.51
C ARG A 262 0.60 -12.21 -2.47
N ALA A 263 -0.06 -11.05 -2.48
CA ALA A 263 0.19 -9.94 -1.57
C ALA A 263 -0.84 -9.83 -0.44
N MET A 264 -1.99 -10.49 -0.59
CA MET A 264 -3.14 -10.40 0.34
C MET A 264 -2.74 -10.63 1.79
N GLU A 265 -1.88 -11.62 2.06
CA GLU A 265 -1.41 -11.91 3.40
C GLU A 265 -0.62 -10.75 4.02
N ALA A 266 0.40 -10.26 3.33
CA ALA A 266 1.26 -9.19 3.84
C ALA A 266 0.45 -7.90 4.10
N VAL A 267 -0.51 -7.59 3.22
CA VAL A 267 -1.40 -6.45 3.38
C VAL A 267 -2.32 -6.64 4.60
N LEU A 268 -2.98 -7.78 4.73
CA LEU A 268 -3.91 -8.02 5.83
C LEU A 268 -3.20 -8.08 7.18
N THR A 269 -2.03 -8.73 7.26
CA THR A 269 -1.18 -8.70 8.46
C THR A 269 -0.88 -7.26 8.87
N GLY A 270 -0.38 -6.45 7.95
CA GLY A 270 -0.04 -5.05 8.26
C GLY A 270 -1.27 -4.19 8.61
N LEU A 271 -2.41 -4.40 7.97
CA LEU A 271 -3.67 -3.70 8.30
C LEU A 271 -4.17 -4.06 9.70
N VAL A 272 -4.13 -5.34 10.07
CA VAL A 272 -4.52 -5.82 11.40
C VAL A 272 -3.60 -5.26 12.49
N GLU A 273 -2.31 -5.16 12.21
CA GLU A 273 -1.32 -4.61 13.16
C GLU A 273 -1.41 -3.09 13.30
N THR A 274 -1.84 -2.38 12.25
CA THR A 274 -1.83 -0.90 12.22
C THR A 274 -3.20 -0.29 12.55
N ALA A 275 -4.31 -0.99 12.29
CA ALA A 275 -5.64 -0.43 12.48
C ALA A 275 -5.98 -0.20 13.97
N PRO A 276 -6.45 1.01 14.34
CA PRO A 276 -6.92 1.30 15.69
C PRO A 276 -8.32 0.71 15.91
N GLY A 277 -8.37 -0.60 16.16
CA GLY A 277 -9.56 -1.34 16.56
C GLY A 277 -10.45 -1.85 15.43
N PRO A 278 -11.47 -2.65 15.80
CA PRO A 278 -12.27 -3.43 14.86
C PRO A 278 -13.17 -2.59 13.95
N HIS A 279 -13.73 -1.49 14.44
CA HIS A 279 -14.57 -0.60 13.61
C HIS A 279 -13.77 0.06 12.50
N THR A 280 -12.52 0.43 12.77
CA THR A 280 -11.63 0.99 11.76
C THR A 280 -11.29 -0.07 10.72
N LEU A 281 -10.92 -1.27 11.14
CA LEU A 281 -10.66 -2.37 10.25
C LEU A 281 -11.89 -2.72 9.39
N SER A 282 -13.10 -2.67 9.97
CA SER A 282 -14.37 -2.87 9.24
C SER A 282 -14.63 -1.80 8.19
N ARG A 283 -14.35 -0.53 8.47
CA ARG A 283 -14.49 0.55 7.48
C ARG A 283 -13.51 0.41 6.33
N LEU A 284 -12.31 -0.12 6.58
CA LEU A 284 -11.28 -0.30 5.55
C LEU A 284 -11.48 -1.58 4.71
N LEU A 285 -11.89 -2.67 5.35
CA LEU A 285 -11.98 -3.99 4.70
C LEU A 285 -13.38 -4.34 4.17
N GLY A 286 -14.44 -3.75 4.72
CA GLY A 286 -15.80 -4.18 4.42
C GLY A 286 -15.96 -5.69 4.63
N ASN A 287 -16.69 -6.37 3.74
CA ASN A 287 -16.90 -7.82 3.81
C ASN A 287 -15.91 -8.64 2.96
N LEU A 288 -14.64 -8.21 2.89
CA LEU A 288 -13.59 -8.88 2.13
C LEU A 288 -13.48 -10.39 2.43
N VAL A 289 -13.57 -10.80 3.70
CA VAL A 289 -13.50 -12.22 4.11
C VAL A 289 -14.65 -13.08 3.57
N LEU A 290 -15.77 -12.47 3.17
CA LEU A 290 -16.86 -13.19 2.52
C LEU A 290 -16.64 -13.33 1.02
N LYS A 291 -15.92 -12.38 0.41
CA LYS A 291 -15.67 -12.29 -1.04
C LYS A 291 -14.40 -13.02 -1.51
N SER A 292 -13.37 -13.08 -0.67
CA SER A 292 -12.07 -13.68 -1.00
C SER A 292 -11.76 -14.87 -0.10
N LYS A 293 -11.60 -16.06 -0.70
CA LYS A 293 -11.16 -17.28 0.00
C LYS A 293 -9.77 -17.09 0.62
N LYS A 294 -8.87 -16.39 -0.07
CA LYS A 294 -7.52 -16.09 0.42
C LYS A 294 -7.58 -15.18 1.64
N ALA A 295 -8.36 -14.10 1.59
CA ALA A 295 -8.54 -13.20 2.74
C ALA A 295 -9.17 -13.93 3.94
N ARG A 296 -10.19 -14.75 3.70
CA ARG A 296 -10.80 -15.59 4.73
C ARG A 296 -9.76 -16.48 5.41
N PHE A 297 -9.03 -17.26 4.63
CA PHE A 297 -7.99 -18.15 5.15
C PHE A 297 -6.92 -17.38 5.93
N VAL A 298 -6.45 -16.23 5.45
CA VAL A 298 -5.48 -15.42 6.18
C VAL A 298 -6.05 -15.00 7.55
N MET A 299 -7.24 -14.39 7.54
CA MET A 299 -7.83 -13.78 8.74
C MET A 299 -8.33 -14.79 9.78
N THR A 300 -8.82 -15.96 9.35
CA THR A 300 -9.40 -16.96 10.26
C THR A 300 -8.47 -18.14 10.53
N GLN A 301 -7.46 -18.38 9.71
CA GLN A 301 -6.51 -19.48 9.90
C GLN A 301 -5.10 -18.96 10.16
N LYS A 302 -4.53 -18.25 9.19
CA LYS A 302 -3.10 -17.96 9.23
C LYS A 302 -2.71 -17.05 10.38
N LEU A 303 -3.43 -15.94 10.59
CA LEU A 303 -3.16 -14.99 11.68
C LEU A 303 -3.50 -15.56 13.06
N LEU A 304 -4.40 -16.55 13.16
CA LEU A 304 -4.83 -17.10 14.45
C LEU A 304 -4.02 -18.33 14.90
N PHE A 305 -3.56 -19.15 13.97
CA PHE A 305 -2.93 -20.44 14.30
C PHE A 305 -1.47 -20.52 13.85
N LEU A 306 -1.14 -19.95 12.69
CA LEU A 306 0.18 -20.10 12.07
C LEU A 306 1.13 -18.94 12.42
N GLN A 307 0.58 -17.76 12.71
CA GLN A 307 1.34 -16.55 13.08
C GLN A 307 0.99 -16.14 14.52
N TYR A 308 1.66 -16.72 15.52
CA TYR A 308 1.38 -16.47 16.94
C TYR A 308 2.14 -15.28 17.54
N ARG A 309 2.53 -14.30 16.71
CA ARG A 309 3.36 -13.15 17.12
C ARG A 309 2.60 -11.82 17.16
N HIS A 310 1.31 -11.81 16.82
CA HIS A 310 0.52 -10.59 16.83
C HIS A 310 0.22 -10.13 18.26
N SER A 311 0.13 -8.81 18.43
CA SER A 311 -0.19 -8.21 19.73
C SER A 311 -1.65 -8.44 20.11
N THR A 312 -1.98 -8.30 21.40
CA THR A 312 -3.39 -8.37 21.85
C THR A 312 -4.28 -7.34 21.14
N PRO A 313 -3.87 -6.06 20.95
CA PRO A 313 -4.66 -5.11 20.15
C PRO A 313 -4.91 -5.57 18.71
N ALA A 314 -3.92 -6.21 18.07
CA ALA A 314 -4.09 -6.75 16.72
C ALA A 314 -5.13 -7.89 16.69
N LEU A 315 -5.08 -8.81 17.66
CA LEU A 315 -6.11 -9.85 17.83
C LEU A 315 -7.49 -9.26 18.09
N GLN A 316 -7.60 -8.22 18.91
CA GLN A 316 -8.86 -7.52 19.18
C GLN A 316 -9.42 -6.83 17.92
N SER A 317 -8.55 -6.19 17.13
CA SER A 317 -8.95 -5.62 15.84
C SER A 317 -9.46 -6.68 14.88
N LEU A 318 -8.74 -7.81 14.75
CA LEU A 318 -9.08 -8.93 13.88
C LEU A 318 -10.40 -9.61 14.25
N LEU A 319 -10.51 -10.08 15.49
CA LEU A 319 -11.67 -10.84 15.96
C LEU A 319 -12.89 -9.95 16.13
N GLY A 320 -12.69 -8.71 16.60
CA GLY A 320 -13.74 -7.71 16.63
C GLY A 320 -14.21 -7.33 15.22
N TYR A 321 -13.34 -7.32 14.21
CA TYR A 321 -13.77 -7.14 12.82
C TYR A 321 -14.75 -8.24 12.40
N LEU A 322 -14.48 -9.51 12.72
CA LEU A 322 -15.43 -10.60 12.45
C LEU A 322 -16.74 -10.43 13.25
N ALA A 323 -16.68 -9.86 14.44
CA ALA A 323 -17.84 -9.66 15.32
C ALA A 323 -18.75 -8.49 14.91
N VAL A 324 -18.20 -7.41 14.34
CA VAL A 324 -18.92 -6.14 14.10
C VAL A 324 -20.08 -6.27 13.10
N ASP A 325 -19.99 -7.16 12.13
CA ASP A 325 -21.00 -7.33 11.08
C ASP A 325 -21.64 -8.72 11.16
N SER A 326 -22.97 -8.77 11.21
CA SER A 326 -23.74 -10.02 11.37
C SER A 326 -23.43 -11.06 10.30
N GLN A 327 -23.07 -10.66 9.08
CA GLN A 327 -22.70 -11.59 8.01
C GLN A 327 -21.34 -12.27 8.25
N ARG A 328 -20.46 -11.64 9.03
CA ARG A 328 -19.12 -12.17 9.36
C ARG A 328 -19.10 -13.00 10.64
N ARG A 329 -20.11 -12.84 11.51
CA ARG A 329 -20.22 -13.55 12.79
C ARG A 329 -20.14 -15.07 12.70
N PRO A 330 -20.71 -15.76 11.68
CA PRO A 330 -20.49 -17.20 11.52
C PRO A 330 -19.01 -17.60 11.39
N LEU A 331 -18.17 -16.73 10.81
CA LEU A 331 -16.72 -16.97 10.74
C LEU A 331 -16.04 -16.80 12.10
N LEU A 332 -16.53 -15.90 12.97
CA LEU A 332 -16.05 -15.77 14.34
C LEU A 332 -16.35 -17.03 15.14
N VAL A 333 -17.60 -17.52 15.09
CA VAL A 333 -18.01 -18.74 15.79
C VAL A 333 -17.20 -19.93 15.30
N GLN A 334 -17.02 -20.07 13.98
CA GLN A 334 -16.18 -21.13 13.42
C GLN A 334 -14.72 -21.04 13.90
N ALA A 335 -14.12 -19.84 13.87
CA ALA A 335 -12.77 -19.62 14.37
C ALA A 335 -12.65 -19.95 15.87
N LEU A 336 -13.66 -19.62 16.68
CA LEU A 336 -13.68 -20.00 18.10
C LEU A 336 -13.69 -21.52 18.28
N LYS A 337 -14.54 -22.25 17.55
CA LYS A 337 -14.60 -23.72 17.63
C LYS A 337 -13.24 -24.36 17.36
N GLU A 338 -12.58 -23.94 16.28
CA GLU A 338 -11.26 -24.42 15.89
C GLU A 338 -10.15 -23.98 16.88
N LEU A 339 -10.26 -22.76 17.43
CA LEU A 339 -9.37 -22.27 18.48
C LEU A 339 -9.51 -23.12 19.74
N MET A 340 -10.72 -23.47 20.15
CA MET A 340 -10.98 -24.28 21.34
C MET A 340 -10.52 -25.73 21.16
N GLU A 341 -10.72 -26.32 19.98
CA GLU A 341 -10.18 -27.64 19.64
C GLU A 341 -8.65 -27.65 19.77
N THR A 342 -7.98 -26.67 19.16
CA THR A 342 -6.52 -26.54 19.24
C THR A 342 -6.06 -26.25 20.67
N TRP A 343 -6.78 -25.39 21.39
CA TRP A 343 -6.46 -24.97 22.76
C TRP A 343 -6.63 -26.10 23.77
N GLY A 344 -7.63 -26.97 23.59
CA GLY A 344 -7.91 -28.11 24.45
C GLY A 344 -7.16 -29.39 24.09
N SER A 345 -6.49 -29.44 22.94
CA SER A 345 -5.77 -30.63 22.48
C SER A 345 -4.60 -30.99 23.40
N SER A 346 -4.63 -32.20 23.97
CA SER A 346 -3.53 -32.77 24.76
C SER A 346 -2.20 -32.76 24.00
N SER A 347 -2.23 -32.95 22.67
CA SER A 347 -1.04 -32.90 21.83
C SER A 347 -0.47 -31.48 21.75
N ALA A 348 -1.33 -30.48 21.48
CA ALA A 348 -0.93 -29.08 21.44
C ALA A 348 -0.37 -28.61 22.79
N ILE A 349 -0.97 -29.02 23.91
CA ILE A 349 -0.49 -28.68 25.25
C ILE A 349 0.93 -29.23 25.52
N ARG A 350 1.23 -30.43 25.02
CA ARG A 350 2.54 -31.10 25.22
C ARG A 350 3.63 -30.56 24.30
N HIS A 351 3.29 -30.21 23.06
CA HIS A 351 4.29 -29.96 22.02
C HIS A 351 4.36 -28.49 21.55
N ALA A 352 3.34 -27.67 21.80
CA ALA A 352 3.38 -26.26 21.42
C ALA A 352 4.14 -25.41 22.47
N PRO A 353 4.99 -24.46 22.04
CA PRO A 353 5.63 -23.51 22.93
C PRO A 353 4.61 -22.73 23.77
N LEU A 354 4.98 -22.38 25.00
CA LEU A 354 4.09 -21.67 25.92
C LEU A 354 3.57 -20.35 25.33
N ASP A 355 4.37 -19.64 24.54
CA ASP A 355 3.93 -18.40 23.89
C ASP A 355 2.82 -18.61 22.86
N GLN A 356 2.87 -19.71 22.11
CA GLN A 356 1.78 -20.09 21.21
C GLN A 356 0.52 -20.47 22.01
N GLN A 357 0.67 -21.18 23.13
CA GLN A 357 -0.47 -21.51 23.99
C GLN A 357 -1.10 -20.25 24.62
N ARG A 358 -0.29 -19.27 25.05
CA ARG A 358 -0.75 -17.97 25.52
C ARG A 358 -1.48 -17.22 24.41
N TYR A 359 -0.94 -17.22 23.20
CA TYR A 359 -1.53 -16.57 22.03
C TYR A 359 -2.92 -17.13 21.72
N VAL A 360 -3.05 -18.46 21.60
CA VAL A 360 -4.33 -19.12 21.38
C VAL A 360 -5.30 -18.86 22.53
N SER A 361 -4.84 -18.88 23.79
CA SER A 361 -5.68 -18.56 24.96
C SER A 361 -6.24 -17.13 24.87
N ARG A 362 -5.44 -16.14 24.45
CA ARG A 362 -5.91 -14.77 24.23
C ARG A 362 -6.95 -14.69 23.12
N ALA A 363 -6.72 -15.37 22.00
CA ALA A 363 -7.67 -15.40 20.89
C ALA A 363 -9.02 -16.02 21.31
N VAL A 364 -9.00 -17.13 22.06
CA VAL A 364 -10.20 -17.74 22.65
C VAL A 364 -10.94 -16.72 23.52
N LEU A 365 -10.27 -16.08 24.49
CA LEU A 365 -10.88 -15.09 25.38
C LEU A 365 -11.50 -13.91 24.62
N ILE A 366 -10.82 -13.40 23.60
CA ILE A 366 -11.34 -12.30 22.77
C ILE A 366 -12.57 -12.74 21.97
N CYS A 367 -12.56 -13.93 21.38
CA CYS A 367 -13.74 -14.50 20.73
C CYS A 367 -14.90 -14.63 21.71
N LEU A 368 -14.65 -15.17 22.91
CA LEU A 368 -15.68 -15.34 23.94
C LEU A 368 -16.31 -14.00 24.34
N ALA A 369 -15.49 -12.95 24.47
CA ALA A 369 -15.97 -11.60 24.80
C ALA A 369 -16.82 -10.96 23.70
N HIS A 370 -16.76 -11.47 22.47
CA HIS A 370 -17.51 -10.94 21.33
C HIS A 370 -18.82 -11.67 21.05
N LEU A 371 -19.08 -12.81 21.69
CA LEU A 371 -20.28 -13.60 21.43
C LEU A 371 -21.53 -12.94 22.00
N ALA A 372 -22.62 -13.03 21.24
CA ALA A 372 -23.92 -12.49 21.58
C ALA A 372 -24.90 -13.62 21.92
N ASP A 373 -25.98 -13.29 22.63
CA ASP A 373 -26.98 -14.27 23.09
C ASP A 373 -27.52 -15.17 21.96
N ALA A 374 -27.70 -14.61 20.76
CA ALA A 374 -28.17 -15.35 19.59
C ALA A 374 -27.25 -16.51 19.19
N GLU A 375 -25.93 -16.32 19.24
CA GLU A 375 -24.98 -17.38 18.88
C GLU A 375 -24.83 -18.41 20.01
N LEU A 376 -25.00 -17.95 21.25
CA LEU A 376 -25.00 -18.83 22.41
C LEU A 376 -26.20 -19.77 22.37
N GLN A 377 -27.38 -19.33 21.93
CA GLN A 377 -28.55 -20.22 21.87
C GLN A 377 -28.30 -21.47 21.02
N ASP A 378 -27.65 -21.33 19.86
CA ASP A 378 -27.45 -22.44 18.93
C ASP A 378 -26.22 -23.31 19.24
N SER A 379 -25.20 -22.75 19.90
CA SER A 379 -23.89 -23.40 20.04
C SER A 379 -23.37 -23.54 21.48
N ARG A 380 -24.13 -23.10 22.48
CA ARG A 380 -23.67 -23.05 23.88
C ARG A 380 -23.23 -24.40 24.42
N ASP A 381 -24.02 -25.45 24.26
CA ASP A 381 -23.71 -26.74 24.89
C ASP A 381 -22.43 -27.34 24.29
N GLU A 382 -22.26 -27.22 22.97
CA GLU A 382 -21.05 -27.65 22.26
C GLU A 382 -19.82 -26.84 22.70
N LEU A 383 -19.95 -25.50 22.78
CA LEU A 383 -18.87 -24.62 23.23
C LEU A 383 -18.51 -24.89 24.70
N LEU A 384 -19.49 -25.01 25.59
CA LEU A 384 -19.24 -25.34 27.00
C LEU A 384 -18.58 -26.71 27.17
N ALA A 385 -19.03 -27.73 26.44
CA ALA A 385 -18.42 -29.05 26.47
C ALA A 385 -16.95 -29.00 26.01
N SER A 386 -16.67 -28.31 24.91
CA SER A 386 -15.32 -28.12 24.38
C SER A 386 -14.43 -27.33 25.35
N LEU A 387 -14.97 -26.28 25.98
CA LEU A 387 -14.28 -25.49 27.00
C LEU A 387 -13.89 -26.35 28.19
N MET A 388 -14.85 -27.09 28.76
CA MET A 388 -14.63 -27.93 29.94
C MET A 388 -13.63 -29.05 29.66
N ALA A 389 -13.69 -29.67 28.47
CA ALA A 389 -12.72 -30.66 28.05
C ALA A 389 -11.30 -30.05 27.99
N GLY A 390 -11.15 -28.88 27.38
CA GLY A 390 -9.86 -28.19 27.30
C GLY A 390 -9.31 -27.73 28.65
N VAL A 391 -10.18 -27.24 29.55
CA VAL A 391 -9.80 -26.86 30.92
C VAL A 391 -9.26 -28.09 31.66
N LYS A 392 -9.95 -29.23 31.59
CA LYS A 392 -9.50 -30.48 32.20
C LYS A 392 -8.10 -30.86 31.69
N CYS A 393 -7.91 -30.93 30.38
CA CYS A 393 -6.62 -31.27 29.77
C CYS A 393 -5.47 -30.34 30.23
N ARG A 394 -5.75 -29.05 30.45
CA ARG A 394 -4.75 -28.08 30.91
C ARG A 394 -4.45 -28.19 32.40
N LEU A 395 -5.46 -28.46 33.24
CA LEU A 395 -5.28 -28.68 34.67
C LEU A 395 -4.49 -29.95 34.97
N ASP A 396 -4.62 -30.97 34.11
CA ASP A 396 -3.84 -32.22 34.17
C ASP A 396 -2.35 -32.02 33.80
N SER A 397 -1.95 -30.85 33.29
CA SER A 397 -0.56 -30.56 32.96
C SER A 397 0.31 -30.42 34.21
N SER A 398 1.51 -30.99 34.18
CA SER A 398 2.52 -30.81 35.23
C SER A 398 3.09 -29.39 35.27
N LEU A 399 2.98 -28.62 34.18
CA LEU A 399 3.51 -27.26 34.08
C LEU A 399 2.56 -26.23 34.72
N PRO A 400 2.99 -25.49 35.77
CA PRO A 400 2.13 -24.51 36.44
C PRO A 400 1.61 -23.41 35.52
N ALA A 401 2.42 -22.98 34.54
CA ALA A 401 2.02 -21.95 33.58
C ALA A 401 0.85 -22.40 32.68
N VAL A 402 0.82 -23.68 32.28
CA VAL A 402 -0.26 -24.26 31.47
C VAL A 402 -1.54 -24.36 32.30
N ARG A 403 -1.45 -24.84 33.55
CA ARG A 403 -2.60 -24.88 34.47
C ARG A 403 -3.20 -23.49 34.69
N ARG A 404 -2.36 -22.46 34.86
CA ARG A 404 -2.82 -21.07 34.99
C ARG A 404 -3.62 -20.60 33.78
N LEU A 405 -3.20 -20.92 32.55
CA LEU A 405 -3.99 -20.61 31.36
C LEU A 405 -5.36 -21.30 31.39
N GLY A 406 -5.41 -22.57 31.82
CA GLY A 406 -6.67 -23.28 32.02
C GLY A 406 -7.60 -22.61 33.03
N MET A 407 -7.06 -22.19 34.18
CA MET A 407 -7.82 -21.50 35.23
C MET A 407 -8.38 -20.15 34.76
N ILE A 408 -7.58 -19.33 34.08
CA ILE A 408 -8.00 -18.01 33.59
C ILE A 408 -9.14 -18.15 32.58
N VAL A 409 -8.98 -19.05 31.60
CA VAL A 409 -10.02 -19.25 30.57
C VAL A 409 -11.30 -19.86 31.17
N ALA A 410 -11.19 -20.71 32.19
CA ALA A 410 -12.33 -21.25 32.91
C ALA A 410 -13.11 -20.17 33.68
N GLU A 411 -12.41 -19.25 34.36
CA GLU A 411 -13.03 -18.15 35.10
C GLU A 411 -13.85 -17.23 34.17
N GLU A 412 -13.27 -16.85 33.03
CA GLU A 412 -13.95 -16.02 32.04
C GLU A 412 -15.11 -16.78 31.39
N GLY A 413 -14.95 -18.07 31.07
CA GLY A 413 -16.02 -18.90 30.53
C GLY A 413 -17.16 -19.17 31.53
N ALA A 414 -16.91 -19.15 32.83
CA ALA A 414 -17.94 -19.28 33.86
C ALA A 414 -18.91 -18.08 33.87
N SER A 415 -18.49 -16.91 33.38
CA SER A 415 -19.35 -15.74 33.23
C SER A 415 -20.49 -15.93 32.21
N TRP A 416 -20.41 -16.95 31.35
CA TRP A 416 -21.47 -17.34 30.42
C TRP A 416 -22.57 -18.19 31.06
N GLN A 417 -22.45 -18.52 32.34
CA GLN A 417 -23.52 -19.17 33.09
C GLN A 417 -24.61 -18.13 33.42
N PRO A 418 -25.92 -18.47 33.38
CA PRO A 418 -27.01 -17.50 33.47
C PRO A 418 -27.14 -16.78 34.82
N GLN A 419 -26.22 -16.96 35.77
CA GLN A 419 -26.41 -16.58 37.18
C GLN A 419 -25.50 -15.45 37.70
N ARG A 420 -24.72 -14.73 36.88
CA ARG A 420 -24.01 -13.53 37.38
C ARG A 420 -24.04 -12.33 36.43
N ILE A 421 -24.82 -11.35 36.85
CA ILE A 421 -24.94 -10.00 36.30
C ILE A 421 -23.69 -9.16 36.64
N GLN A 422 -23.28 -8.33 35.68
CA GLN A 422 -22.35 -7.19 35.74
C GLN A 422 -20.87 -7.47 36.03
N ARG A 423 -20.01 -7.42 34.99
CA ARG A 423 -18.72 -6.69 35.00
C ARG A 423 -18.27 -6.30 33.57
N SER A 424 -18.65 -5.11 33.13
CA SER A 424 -17.95 -4.39 32.05
C SER A 424 -16.75 -3.63 32.66
N GLY A 425 -15.52 -4.10 32.45
CA GLY A 425 -14.34 -3.37 32.95
C GLY A 425 -12.95 -4.02 32.83
N TRP A 426 -12.81 -5.30 32.45
CA TRP A 426 -11.52 -6.00 32.58
C TRP A 426 -10.61 -6.01 31.34
N LEU A 427 -11.13 -5.61 30.17
CA LEU A 427 -10.32 -5.49 28.94
C LEU A 427 -9.27 -4.35 28.98
N LEU A 428 -9.24 -3.54 30.05
CA LEU A 428 -8.27 -2.45 30.28
C LEU A 428 -7.24 -2.73 31.38
N LEU A 429 -7.20 -3.92 31.99
CA LEU A 429 -6.30 -4.25 33.12
C LEU A 429 -5.41 -5.47 32.88
N LEU A 430 -4.90 -5.65 31.66
CA LEU A 430 -3.64 -6.37 31.48
C LEU A 430 -2.48 -5.37 31.63
N PRO A 431 -1.78 -5.31 32.78
CA PRO A 431 -0.63 -4.43 32.91
C PRO A 431 0.50 -4.88 31.98
N PRO A 432 1.31 -3.95 31.44
CA PRO A 432 2.58 -4.32 30.83
C PRO A 432 3.55 -4.62 31.98
N HIS A 433 3.55 -5.83 32.52
CA HIS A 433 4.61 -6.23 33.44
C HIS A 433 5.84 -6.68 32.65
N PRO A 434 7.02 -6.08 32.89
CA PRO A 434 8.25 -6.50 32.25
C PRO A 434 8.73 -7.78 32.93
N GLY A 435 8.89 -8.81 32.12
CA GLY A 435 9.27 -10.15 32.54
C GLY A 435 8.08 -11.11 32.48
N PHE A 436 7.70 -11.53 31.27
CA PHE A 436 7.26 -12.89 30.91
C PHE A 436 6.77 -12.99 29.46
#